data_AF-A0A9P1P8Q3-F1
#
_entry.id   AF-A0A9P1P8Q3-F1
#
_cell.length_a   1.000
_cell.length_b   1.000
_cell.length_c   1.000
_cell.angle_alpha   90.00
_cell.angle_beta   90.00
_cell.angle_gamma   90.00
#
_symmetry.space_group_name_H-M   'P 1'
#
loop_
_entity.id
_entity.type
_entity.pdbx_description
1 polymer ?
#
loop_
_entity_poly.entity_id
_entity_poly.type
_entity_poly.pdbx_seq_one_letter_code
_entity_poly.pdbx_strand_id
1 'polypeptide(L)'
;MDRREVDISLITKIVKKAYHKDMIDFHNHYRLTTRNGDPGIRWDFINTNIEDNFKEDMYKTLLIKRGYWNQIVVYNTYDKRLYFVRRESRYQEVKKDKKRKNLHLIQMLGSVNEKDKSEAKVIFKQKLPEYISKAKEYILITYEYNENNNKCDFKVRKITSKFKCNYEEKWDSDLIV
;
A
#
# COMPACT_ATOMS: atom_id res chain seq x y z
N MET A 1 16.37 5.39 -15.11
CA MET A 1 14.99 5.50 -14.60
C MET A 1 15.06 5.57 -13.09
N ASP A 2 14.36 6.50 -12.44
CA ASP A 2 14.35 6.57 -10.97
C ASP A 2 13.75 5.26 -10.43
N ARG A 3 14.47 4.58 -9.54
CA ARG A 3 14.03 3.30 -8.97
C ARG A 3 12.69 3.45 -8.22
N ARG A 4 12.42 4.65 -7.68
CA ARG A 4 11.11 5.00 -7.12
C ARG A 4 9.99 4.84 -8.16
N GLU A 5 10.20 5.33 -9.37
CA GLU A 5 9.22 5.27 -10.46
C GLU A 5 8.99 3.82 -10.93
N VAL A 6 10.05 3.02 -10.96
CA VAL A 6 9.97 1.58 -11.27
C VAL A 6 9.12 0.85 -10.24
N ASP A 7 9.41 1.06 -8.94
CA ASP A 7 8.68 0.42 -7.84
C ASP A 7 7.20 0.84 -7.84
N ILE A 8 6.90 2.13 -8.04
CA ILE A 8 5.52 2.63 -8.13
C ILE A 8 4.81 2.06 -9.36
N SER A 9 5.47 2.02 -10.52
CA SER A 9 4.90 1.44 -11.75
C SER A 9 4.55 -0.04 -11.55
N LEU A 10 5.41 -0.80 -10.89
CA LEU A 10 5.17 -2.21 -10.59
C LEU A 10 3.98 -2.38 -9.64
N ILE A 11 3.92 -1.61 -8.55
CA ILE A 11 2.81 -1.65 -7.58
C ILE A 11 1.48 -1.29 -8.26
N THR A 12 1.45 -0.25 -9.09
CA THR A 12 0.22 0.15 -9.79
C THR A 12 -0.25 -0.91 -10.79
N LYS A 13 0.66 -1.55 -11.52
CA LYS A 13 0.35 -2.71 -12.38
C LYS A 13 -0.24 -3.88 -11.58
N ILE A 14 0.34 -4.19 -10.41
CA ILE A 14 -0.15 -5.24 -9.52
C ILE A 14 -1.59 -4.98 -9.08
N VAL A 15 -1.90 -3.75 -8.68
CA VAL A 15 -3.26 -3.37 -8.29
C VAL A 15 -4.22 -3.50 -9.47
N LYS A 16 -3.85 -3.01 -10.66
CA LYS A 16 -4.66 -3.16 -11.87
C LYS A 16 -4.92 -4.64 -12.22
N LYS A 17 -3.88 -5.48 -12.18
CA LYS A 17 -4.00 -6.94 -12.42
C LYS A 17 -5.02 -7.59 -11.49
N ALA A 18 -5.01 -7.22 -10.21
CA ALA A 18 -5.94 -7.72 -9.20
C ALA A 18 -7.41 -7.32 -9.45
N TYR A 19 -7.66 -6.18 -10.10
CA TYR A 19 -9.03 -5.76 -10.44
C TYR A 19 -9.51 -6.28 -11.80
N HIS A 20 -8.59 -6.72 -12.66
CA HIS A 20 -8.88 -7.25 -13.99
C HIS A 20 -8.63 -8.75 -14.05
N LYS A 21 -7.48 -9.15 -14.60
CA LYS A 21 -7.15 -10.53 -14.95
C LYS A 21 -7.42 -11.50 -13.79
N ASP A 22 -6.94 -11.19 -12.59
CA ASP A 22 -7.04 -12.11 -11.45
C ASP A 22 -8.49 -12.36 -11.03
N MET A 23 -9.33 -11.32 -11.00
CA MET A 23 -10.74 -11.47 -10.63
C MET A 23 -11.57 -12.09 -11.76
N ILE A 24 -11.25 -11.80 -13.02
CA ILE A 24 -11.88 -12.48 -14.18
C ILE A 24 -11.60 -13.98 -14.11
N ASP A 25 -10.33 -14.36 -13.94
CA ASP A 25 -9.90 -15.75 -13.84
C ASP A 25 -10.55 -16.44 -12.62
N PHE A 26 -10.58 -15.76 -11.47
CA PHE A 26 -11.24 -16.25 -10.25
C PHE A 26 -12.73 -16.51 -10.47
N HIS A 27 -13.46 -15.55 -11.04
CA HIS A 27 -14.91 -15.70 -11.27
C HIS A 27 -15.22 -16.81 -12.28
N ASN A 28 -14.42 -16.92 -13.34
CA ASN A 28 -14.57 -17.97 -14.34
C ASN A 28 -14.29 -19.36 -13.77
N HIS A 29 -13.31 -19.47 -12.87
CA HIS A 29 -12.96 -20.73 -12.23
C HIS A 29 -14.03 -21.21 -11.24
N TYR A 30 -14.40 -20.36 -10.27
CA TYR A 30 -15.28 -20.77 -9.16
C TYR A 30 -16.77 -20.64 -9.46
N ARG A 31 -17.17 -19.75 -10.37
CA ARG A 31 -18.58 -19.53 -10.79
C ARG A 31 -19.55 -19.36 -9.61
N LEU A 32 -19.12 -18.63 -8.58
CA LEU A 32 -19.91 -18.38 -7.36
C LEU A 32 -21.19 -17.59 -7.67
N THR A 33 -22.28 -17.91 -6.97
CA THR A 33 -23.57 -17.21 -7.10
C THR A 33 -23.53 -15.78 -6.57
N THR A 34 -22.70 -15.50 -5.56
CA THR A 34 -22.58 -14.16 -4.95
C THR A 34 -21.13 -13.68 -4.97
N ARG A 35 -20.96 -12.36 -4.79
CA ARG A 35 -19.67 -11.65 -4.88
C ARG A 35 -19.31 -10.87 -3.62
N ASN A 36 -19.87 -11.28 -2.48
CA ASN A 36 -19.67 -10.61 -1.19
C ASN A 36 -18.20 -10.63 -0.73
N GLY A 37 -17.45 -11.65 -1.16
CA GLY A 37 -16.02 -11.82 -0.83
C GLY A 37 -15.06 -11.04 -1.72
N ASP A 38 -15.51 -10.49 -2.85
CA ASP A 38 -14.64 -9.85 -3.85
C ASP A 38 -13.70 -8.78 -3.27
N PRO A 39 -14.12 -7.90 -2.34
CA PRO A 39 -13.19 -6.94 -1.75
C PRO A 39 -12.03 -7.60 -1.02
N GLY A 40 -12.27 -8.73 -0.33
CA GLY A 40 -11.24 -9.50 0.35
C GLY A 40 -10.31 -10.19 -0.64
N ILE A 41 -10.88 -10.90 -1.62
CA ILE A 41 -10.13 -11.63 -2.64
C ILE A 41 -9.22 -10.70 -3.46
N ARG A 42 -9.70 -9.49 -3.81
CA ARG A 42 -8.86 -8.47 -4.47
C ARG A 42 -7.65 -8.09 -3.61
N TRP A 43 -7.83 -7.94 -2.30
CA TRP A 43 -6.71 -7.67 -1.39
C TRP A 43 -5.75 -8.85 -1.29
N ASP A 44 -6.26 -10.08 -1.30
CA ASP A 44 -5.43 -11.28 -1.32
C ASP A 44 -4.60 -11.36 -2.61
N PHE A 45 -5.19 -11.04 -3.77
CA PHE A 45 -4.44 -10.93 -5.03
C PHE A 45 -3.42 -9.79 -5.03
N ILE A 46 -3.77 -8.59 -4.54
CA ILE A 46 -2.81 -7.48 -4.42
C ILE A 46 -1.62 -7.91 -3.57
N ASN A 47 -1.88 -8.50 -2.40
CA ASN A 47 -0.83 -8.94 -1.49
C ASN A 47 0.03 -10.04 -2.12
N THR A 48 -0.59 -11.07 -2.71
CA THR A 48 0.11 -12.18 -3.38
C THR A 48 0.98 -11.69 -4.53
N ASN A 49 0.42 -10.84 -5.40
CA ASN A 49 1.16 -10.25 -6.50
C ASN A 49 2.33 -9.36 -6.02
N ILE A 50 2.21 -8.67 -4.88
CA ILE A 50 3.34 -7.95 -4.28
C ILE A 50 4.46 -8.92 -3.88
N GLU A 51 4.16 -9.97 -3.11
CA GLU A 51 5.17 -10.99 -2.76
C GLU A 51 5.82 -11.61 -4.00
N ASP A 52 5.03 -11.84 -5.06
CA ASP A 52 5.54 -12.49 -6.27
C ASP A 52 6.48 -11.63 -7.10
N ASN A 53 6.31 -10.31 -7.06
CA ASN A 53 7.07 -9.36 -7.90
C ASN A 53 8.22 -8.68 -7.15
N PHE A 54 8.22 -8.67 -5.81
CA PHE A 54 9.27 -8.05 -5.00
C PHE A 54 10.18 -9.10 -4.34
N LYS A 55 10.68 -10.06 -5.15
CA LYS A 55 11.52 -11.19 -4.71
C LYS A 55 13.03 -10.95 -4.78
N GLU A 56 13.48 -9.92 -5.49
CA GLU A 56 14.91 -9.61 -5.59
C GLU A 56 15.50 -9.29 -4.21
N ASP A 57 16.78 -9.61 -3.97
CA ASP A 57 17.46 -9.45 -2.67
C ASP A 57 17.40 -8.03 -2.09
N MET A 58 17.23 -7.03 -2.97
CA MET A 58 17.08 -5.64 -2.58
C MET A 58 15.70 -5.30 -1.99
N TYR A 59 14.75 -6.22 -2.02
CA TYR A 59 13.43 -6.05 -1.43
C TYR A 59 13.22 -6.97 -0.24
N LYS A 60 12.46 -6.45 0.72
CA LYS A 60 11.86 -7.23 1.80
C LYS A 60 10.40 -6.89 1.88
N THR A 61 9.56 -7.90 1.85
CA THR A 61 8.15 -7.76 2.17
C THR A 61 7.90 -8.03 3.65
N LEU A 62 6.91 -7.37 4.22
CA LEU A 62 6.49 -7.56 5.60
C LEU A 62 4.98 -7.69 5.66
N LEU A 63 4.51 -8.86 6.08
CA LEU A 63 3.11 -9.10 6.37
C LEU A 63 2.73 -8.50 7.73
N ILE A 64 1.80 -7.55 7.73
CA ILE A 64 1.30 -6.90 8.94
C ILE A 64 -0.14 -7.33 9.19
N LYS A 65 -0.38 -7.97 10.34
CA LYS A 65 -1.72 -8.31 10.83
C LYS A 65 -2.39 -7.10 11.50
N ARG A 66 -3.60 -6.77 11.07
CA ARG A 66 -4.43 -5.68 11.63
C ARG A 66 -5.87 -6.16 11.80
N GLY A 67 -6.16 -6.75 12.96
CA GLY A 67 -7.44 -7.41 13.22
C GLY A 67 -7.60 -8.62 12.30
N TYR A 68 -8.68 -8.65 11.52
CA TYR A 68 -8.95 -9.70 10.52
C TYR A 68 -8.25 -9.49 9.18
N TRP A 69 -7.53 -8.37 9.00
CA TRP A 69 -6.86 -8.05 7.74
C TRP A 69 -5.36 -8.29 7.82
N ASN A 70 -4.78 -8.86 6.77
CA ASN A 70 -3.33 -8.90 6.56
C ASN A 70 -2.96 -7.98 5.41
N GLN A 71 -1.85 -7.27 5.52
CA GLN A 71 -1.42 -6.32 4.50
C GLN A 71 0.10 -6.25 4.41
N ILE A 72 0.62 -6.21 3.20
CA ILE A 72 2.07 -6.17 2.97
C ILE A 72 2.59 -4.74 2.93
N VAL A 73 3.74 -4.55 3.57
CA VAL A 73 4.62 -3.40 3.37
C VAL A 73 5.83 -3.87 2.55
N VAL A 74 6.17 -3.13 1.50
CA VAL A 74 7.39 -3.38 0.71
C VAL A 74 8.50 -2.47 1.24
N TYR A 75 9.68 -3.03 1.48
CA TYR A 75 10.87 -2.30 1.86
C TYR A 75 11.97 -2.53 0.84
N ASN A 76 12.38 -1.47 0.16
CA ASN A 76 13.56 -1.45 -0.70
C ASN A 76 14.79 -1.15 0.18
N THR A 77 15.68 -2.12 0.34
CA THR A 77 16.86 -2.03 1.20
C THR A 77 17.97 -1.17 0.60
N TYR A 78 17.99 -1.02 -0.74
CA TYR A 78 19.00 -0.26 -1.46
C TYR A 78 18.87 1.25 -1.16
N ASP A 79 17.68 1.81 -1.37
CA ASP A 79 17.40 3.23 -1.10
C ASP A 79 16.74 3.49 0.27
N LYS A 80 16.41 2.42 1.00
CA LYS A 80 15.79 2.43 2.33
C LYS A 80 14.39 3.06 2.30
N ARG A 81 13.59 2.75 1.28
CA ARG A 81 12.23 3.25 1.13
C ARG A 81 11.18 2.19 1.44
N LEU A 82 10.13 2.62 2.15
CA LEU A 82 8.93 1.82 2.38
C LEU A 82 7.83 2.22 1.41
N TYR A 83 7.10 1.23 0.90
CA TYR A 83 5.88 1.41 0.13
C TYR A 83 4.73 0.70 0.81
N PHE A 84 3.56 1.34 0.78
CA PHE A 84 2.33 0.76 1.28
C PHE A 84 1.15 1.17 0.40
N VAL A 85 0.29 0.19 0.08
CA VAL A 85 -0.87 0.38 -0.79
C VAL A 85 -2.13 0.52 0.05
N ARG A 86 -3.05 1.42 -0.36
CA ARG A 86 -4.35 1.56 0.30
C ARG A 86 -5.44 2.04 -0.64
N ARG A 87 -6.71 1.68 -0.38
CA ARG A 87 -7.83 2.39 -1.03
C ARG A 87 -7.90 3.86 -0.58
N GLU A 88 -8.16 4.76 -1.51
CA GLU A 88 -8.24 6.21 -1.30
C GLU A 88 -9.41 6.56 -0.35
N SER A 89 -10.61 6.06 -0.61
CA SER A 89 -11.77 6.15 0.30
C SER A 89 -11.39 5.81 1.75
N ARG A 90 -10.72 4.67 1.94
CA ARG A 90 -10.28 4.19 3.26
C ARG A 90 -9.18 5.07 3.88
N TYR A 91 -8.31 5.67 3.08
CA TYR A 91 -7.34 6.67 3.55
C TYR A 91 -8.06 7.92 4.08
N GLN A 92 -9.04 8.44 3.34
CA GLN A 92 -9.80 9.63 3.72
C GLN A 92 -10.61 9.42 5.00
N GLU A 93 -11.27 8.27 5.16
CA GLU A 93 -11.91 7.88 6.43
C GLU A 93 -10.92 7.94 7.59
N VAL A 94 -9.76 7.31 7.41
CA VAL A 94 -8.78 7.17 8.48
C VAL A 94 -8.17 8.50 8.90
N LYS A 95 -8.02 9.43 7.96
CA LYS A 95 -7.58 10.80 8.18
C LYS A 95 -8.62 11.65 8.93
N LYS A 96 -9.91 11.43 8.68
CA LYS A 96 -11.02 12.20 9.30
C LYS A 96 -11.41 11.70 10.69
N ASP A 97 -11.08 10.46 11.02
CA ASP A 97 -11.39 9.83 12.30
C ASP A 97 -10.53 10.39 13.45
N LYS A 98 -11.04 11.45 14.08
CA LYS A 98 -10.45 12.11 15.25
C LYS A 98 -10.68 11.35 16.57
N LYS A 99 -11.55 10.34 16.59
CA LYS A 99 -11.95 9.62 17.81
C LYS A 99 -11.09 8.36 18.06
N ARG A 100 -10.21 8.01 17.12
CA ARG A 100 -9.35 6.83 17.24
C ARG A 100 -8.37 6.95 18.40
N LYS A 101 -8.41 5.97 19.31
CA LYS A 101 -7.50 5.90 20.48
C LYS A 101 -6.09 5.44 20.11
N ASN A 102 -5.96 4.53 19.14
CA ASN A 102 -4.68 3.92 18.75
C ASN A 102 -4.20 4.47 17.41
N LEU A 103 -2.87 4.64 17.25
CA LEU A 103 -2.31 5.02 15.96
C LEU A 103 -2.64 3.99 14.88
N HIS A 104 -3.05 4.50 13.72
CA HIS A 104 -3.21 3.66 12.54
C HIS A 104 -1.84 3.32 11.93
N LEU A 105 -1.70 2.14 11.32
CA LEU A 105 -0.48 1.72 10.59
C LEU A 105 0.10 2.82 9.68
N ILE A 106 -0.69 3.44 8.79
CA ILE A 106 -0.19 4.54 7.95
C ILE A 106 0.30 5.79 8.70
N GLN A 107 -0.13 6.01 9.95
CA GLN A 107 0.43 7.06 10.81
C GLN A 107 1.78 6.62 11.39
N MET A 108 1.87 5.36 11.83
CA MET A 108 3.14 4.77 12.27
C MET A 108 4.18 4.81 11.15
N LEU A 109 3.83 4.34 9.94
CA LEU A 109 4.69 4.42 8.76
C LEU A 109 5.00 5.88 8.36
N GLY A 110 4.00 6.77 8.47
CA GLY A 110 4.15 8.21 8.23
C GLY A 110 5.24 8.88 9.07
N SER A 111 5.54 8.35 10.26
CA SER A 111 6.61 8.87 11.12
C SER A 111 8.02 8.75 10.51
N VAL A 112 8.21 7.89 9.51
CA VAL A 112 9.47 7.77 8.77
C VAL A 112 9.81 9.06 8.03
N ASN A 113 8.78 9.79 7.55
CA ASN A 113 8.95 11.06 6.84
C ASN A 113 9.12 12.27 7.77
N GLU A 114 9.25 12.05 9.08
CA GLU A 114 9.42 13.09 10.09
C GLU A 114 10.88 13.18 10.54
N LYS A 115 11.40 14.41 10.65
CA LYS A 115 12.73 14.68 11.19
C LYS A 115 12.77 14.39 12.70
N ASP A 116 11.78 14.89 13.42
CA ASP A 116 11.72 14.80 14.88
C ASP A 116 11.25 13.44 15.37
N LYS A 117 11.54 13.14 16.65
CA LYS A 117 11.10 11.93 17.31
C LYS A 117 9.64 12.09 17.76
N SER A 118 8.70 11.46 17.05
CA SER A 118 7.29 11.38 17.43
C SER A 118 6.97 10.09 18.19
N GLU A 119 5.86 10.08 18.94
CA GLU A 119 5.31 8.88 19.56
C GLU A 119 5.11 7.76 18.52
N ALA A 120 4.62 8.13 17.33
CA ALA A 120 4.47 7.23 16.20
C ALA A 120 5.80 6.58 15.78
N LYS A 121 6.91 7.32 15.82
CA LYS A 121 8.25 6.81 15.50
C LYS A 121 8.77 5.83 16.55
N VAL A 122 8.43 6.05 17.83
CA VAL A 122 8.75 5.10 18.92
C VAL A 122 7.98 3.81 18.72
N ILE A 123 6.67 3.89 18.51
CA ILE A 123 5.80 2.71 18.31
C ILE A 123 6.19 1.96 17.03
N PHE A 124 6.55 2.67 15.95
CA PHE A 124 7.06 2.09 14.72
C PHE A 124 8.29 1.21 14.95
N LYS A 125 9.28 1.72 15.71
CA LYS A 125 10.49 0.95 16.05
C LYS A 125 10.24 -0.25 16.97
N GLN A 126 9.23 -0.16 17.84
CA GLN A 126 8.87 -1.25 18.75
C GLN A 126 8.06 -2.36 18.05
N LYS A 127 7.17 -1.99 17.13
CA LYS A 127 6.22 -2.93 16.51
C LYS A 127 6.70 -3.56 15.21
N LEU A 128 7.64 -2.92 14.51
CA LEU A 128 8.14 -3.42 13.23
C LEU A 128 9.57 -3.96 13.37
N PRO A 129 9.97 -4.91 12.51
CA PRO A 129 11.32 -5.47 12.53
C PRO A 129 12.42 -4.40 12.45
N GLU A 130 13.55 -4.65 13.11
CA GLU A 130 14.64 -3.67 13.21
C GLU A 130 15.16 -3.22 11.84
N TYR A 131 15.18 -4.08 10.82
CA TYR A 131 15.64 -3.70 9.49
C TYR A 131 14.77 -2.62 8.84
N ILE A 132 13.47 -2.58 9.15
CA ILE A 132 12.53 -1.54 8.70
C ILE A 132 12.81 -0.21 9.41
N SER A 133 13.36 -0.24 10.63
CA SER A 133 13.69 0.98 11.38
C SER A 133 14.75 1.86 10.71
N LYS A 134 15.50 1.29 9.76
CA LYS A 134 16.50 1.97 8.92
C LYS A 134 15.88 2.71 7.74
N ALA A 135 14.56 2.60 7.52
CA ALA A 135 13.87 3.31 6.47
C ALA A 135 14.09 4.82 6.59
N LYS A 136 14.39 5.45 5.46
CA LYS A 136 14.60 6.90 5.33
C LYS A 136 13.40 7.61 4.73
N GLU A 137 12.56 6.88 4.01
CA GLU A 137 11.41 7.42 3.31
C GLU A 137 10.25 6.43 3.31
N TYR A 138 9.04 6.97 3.40
CA TYR A 138 7.81 6.22 3.29
C TYR A 138 6.91 6.82 2.20
N ILE A 139 6.53 5.99 1.25
CA ILE A 139 5.61 6.31 0.18
C ILE A 139 4.28 5.58 0.40
N LEU A 140 3.22 6.36 0.57
CA LEU A 140 1.85 5.85 0.55
C LEU A 140 1.32 5.94 -0.88
N ILE A 141 0.97 4.79 -1.46
CA ILE A 141 0.27 4.71 -2.74
C ILE A 141 -1.19 4.44 -2.43
N THR A 142 -2.06 5.38 -2.75
CA THR A 142 -3.50 5.11 -2.70
C THR A 142 -4.07 4.90 -4.09
N TYR A 143 -5.16 4.17 -4.14
CA TYR A 143 -5.90 4.00 -5.38
C TYR A 143 -7.42 4.03 -5.15
N GLU A 144 -8.17 4.42 -6.17
CA GLU A 144 -9.60 4.18 -6.24
C GLU A 144 -9.93 3.49 -7.56
N TYR A 145 -10.78 2.48 -7.51
CA TYR A 145 -11.23 1.77 -8.71
C TYR A 145 -12.65 2.22 -9.04
N ASN A 146 -12.87 2.60 -10.29
CA ASN A 146 -14.16 2.95 -10.82
C ASN A 146 -14.69 1.81 -11.69
N GLU A 147 -15.74 1.14 -11.20
CA GLU A 147 -16.33 -0.02 -11.87
C GLU A 147 -17.01 0.38 -13.19
N ASN A 148 -17.47 1.63 -13.34
CA ASN A 148 -18.21 2.07 -14.53
C ASN A 148 -17.33 2.18 -15.78
N ASN A 149 -16.06 2.53 -15.61
CA ASN A 149 -15.13 2.71 -16.72
C ASN A 149 -13.87 1.83 -16.61
N ASN A 150 -13.86 0.89 -15.67
CA ASN A 150 -12.75 -0.03 -15.44
C ASN A 150 -11.40 0.69 -15.23
N LYS A 151 -11.41 1.92 -14.70
CA LYS A 151 -10.20 2.70 -14.45
C LYS A 151 -9.79 2.63 -12.98
N CYS A 152 -8.48 2.56 -12.75
CA CYS A 152 -7.89 2.73 -11.43
C CYS A 152 -7.06 4.01 -11.39
N ASP A 153 -7.45 4.94 -10.52
CA ASP A 153 -6.75 6.21 -10.32
C ASP A 153 -5.81 6.09 -9.12
N PHE A 154 -4.54 6.46 -9.29
CA PHE A 154 -3.54 6.37 -8.24
C PHE A 154 -3.06 7.74 -7.78
N LYS A 155 -2.72 7.83 -6.49
CA LYS A 155 -2.04 8.98 -5.89
C LYS A 155 -0.88 8.50 -5.03
N VAL A 156 0.29 9.08 -5.26
CA VAL A 156 1.53 8.79 -4.54
C VAL A 156 1.77 9.93 -3.54
N ARG A 157 2.01 9.60 -2.27
CA ARG A 157 2.14 10.60 -1.20
C ARG A 157 3.30 10.35 -0.26
N LYS A 158 3.87 11.45 0.22
CA LYS A 158 4.71 11.48 1.43
C LYS A 158 3.91 12.12 2.56
N ILE A 159 3.35 11.28 3.43
CA ILE A 159 2.60 11.74 4.60
C ILE A 159 3.42 11.62 5.88
N THR A 160 3.11 12.47 6.85
CA THR A 160 3.58 12.37 8.24
C THR A 160 2.61 11.56 9.10
N SER A 161 2.97 11.28 10.36
CA SER A 161 2.08 10.60 11.32
C SER A 161 0.80 11.39 11.64
N LYS A 162 0.83 12.71 11.39
CA LYS A 162 -0.31 13.64 11.54
C LYS A 162 -1.08 13.86 10.23
N PHE A 163 -0.85 13.07 9.19
CA PHE A 163 -1.47 13.21 7.86
C PHE A 163 -1.15 14.53 7.13
N LYS A 164 -0.13 15.29 7.56
CA LYS A 164 0.42 16.36 6.73
C LYS A 164 1.04 15.72 5.49
N CYS A 165 0.58 16.13 4.31
CA CYS A 165 1.06 15.66 3.03
C CYS A 165 2.12 16.62 2.52
N ASN A 166 3.37 16.18 2.52
CA ASN A 166 4.51 17.00 2.08
C ASN A 166 4.73 16.90 0.56
N TYR A 167 4.17 15.87 -0.06
CA TYR A 167 4.23 15.61 -1.50
C TYR A 167 3.00 14.79 -1.89
N GLU A 168 2.33 15.17 -2.98
CA GLU A 168 1.27 14.39 -3.63
C GLU A 168 1.44 14.49 -5.14
N GLU A 169 1.32 13.36 -5.81
CA GLU A 169 1.39 13.24 -7.27
C GLU A 169 0.29 12.27 -7.73
N LYS A 170 -0.42 12.64 -8.81
CA LYS A 170 -1.30 11.70 -9.52
C LYS A 170 -0.44 10.80 -10.39
N TRP A 171 -0.72 9.51 -10.34
CA TRP A 171 0.03 8.52 -11.12
C TRP A 171 -0.91 7.86 -12.13
N ASP A 172 -0.73 8.18 -13.41
CA ASP A 172 -1.34 7.40 -14.50
C ASP A 172 -0.33 6.33 -14.91
N SER A 173 -0.64 5.07 -14.62
CA SER A 173 0.14 3.97 -15.15
C SER A 173 -0.45 3.52 -16.48
N ASP A 174 -0.28 4.30 -17.54
CA ASP A 174 -0.64 3.90 -18.92
C ASP A 174 0.35 2.87 -19.50
N LEU A 175 0.89 2.00 -18.65
CA LEU A 175 1.58 0.80 -19.11
C LEU A 175 0.55 -0.30 -19.31
N ILE A 176 0.08 -0.34 -20.55
CA ILE A 176 -0.57 -1.43 -21.28
C ILE A 176 -0.19 -2.79 -20.65
N VAL A 177 -1.22 -3.54 -20.25
CA VAL A 177 -1.13 -4.98 -19.98
C VAL A 177 -1.05 -5.70 -21.31
#